data_AF-A0A2E7LU75-F1
#
_entry.id   AF-A0A2E7LU75-F1
#
_cell.length_a   1.000
_cell.length_b   1.000
_cell.length_c   1.000
_cell.angle_alpha   90.00
_cell.angle_beta   90.00
_cell.angle_gamma   90.00
#
_symmetry.space_group_name_H-M   'P 1'
#
loop_
_entity.id
_entity.type
_entity.pdbx_description
1 polymer ?
#
loop_
_entity_poly.entity_id
_entity_poly.type
_entity_poly.pdbx_seq_one_letter_code
_entity_poly.pdbx_strand_id
1 'polypeptide(L)'
;MIDLAYFIITIFFLQIGSKTIQELNPDFLTVITSNSSFDQIIFTLIIIYLLYLRLNKLNLINGLFNITIFYSIYILFLNFFPNIQAILLSFLIMLYYKKNNSILYHNLIITLAALGVGLFFGSLFRPLDVLIFATLFCIYDVYAVYKTKYMIKMFNQFSKNNAFFATAFPKKLLSNKFFIVGSGDLIFPTIITVSFSKYMPEYVITSIIGSITGYLFLYYLIKIQNSKNPVPALPPIIFCIILAFLIKIIFI
;
A
#
# COMPACT_ATOMS: atom_id res chain seq x y z
N MET A 1 23.37 -3.77 -5.77
CA MET A 1 23.07 -2.40 -6.26
C MET A 1 21.72 -2.34 -6.95
N ILE A 2 21.39 -3.31 -7.82
CA ILE A 2 20.11 -3.30 -8.55
C ILE A 2 18.89 -3.53 -7.62
N ASP A 3 19.07 -4.22 -6.50
CA ASP A 3 18.01 -4.47 -5.50
C ASP A 3 17.52 -3.21 -4.80
N LEU A 4 18.46 -2.31 -4.48
CA LEU A 4 18.17 -0.99 -3.93
C LEU A 4 17.48 -0.13 -5.00
N ALA A 5 17.93 -0.20 -6.26
CA ALA A 5 17.33 0.55 -7.34
C ALA A 5 15.86 0.17 -7.56
N TYR A 6 15.54 -1.13 -7.63
CA TYR A 6 14.14 -1.58 -7.79
C TYR A 6 13.26 -1.16 -6.60
N PHE A 7 13.76 -1.31 -5.37
CA PHE A 7 13.07 -0.85 -4.17
C PHE A 7 12.79 0.67 -4.20
N ILE A 8 13.83 1.47 -4.47
CA ILE A 8 13.73 2.93 -4.58
C ILE A 8 12.76 3.31 -5.71
N ILE A 9 12.85 2.69 -6.88
CA ILE A 9 11.94 2.94 -8.01
C ILE A 9 10.50 2.68 -7.61
N THR A 10 10.21 1.57 -6.90
CA THR A 10 8.84 1.30 -6.44
C THR A 10 8.34 2.37 -5.48
N ILE A 11 9.18 2.83 -4.54
CA ILE A 11 8.79 3.90 -3.60
C ILE A 11 8.58 5.21 -4.34
N PHE A 12 9.48 5.59 -5.25
CA PHE A 12 9.32 6.80 -6.06
C PHE A 12 8.05 6.76 -6.89
N PHE A 13 7.76 5.62 -7.53
CA PHE A 13 6.53 5.42 -8.29
C PHE A 13 5.29 5.60 -7.40
N LEU A 14 5.30 5.02 -6.19
CA LEU A 14 4.21 5.18 -5.23
C LEU A 14 4.01 6.66 -4.81
N GLN A 15 5.09 7.33 -4.43
CA GLN A 15 5.03 8.67 -3.84
C GLN A 15 4.77 9.76 -4.88
N ILE A 16 5.49 9.75 -5.99
CA ILE A 16 5.25 10.69 -7.10
C ILE A 16 3.91 10.38 -7.76
N GLY A 17 3.62 9.09 -8.03
CA GLY A 17 2.37 8.68 -8.65
C GLY A 17 1.16 9.15 -7.85
N SER A 18 1.13 8.88 -6.53
CA SER A 18 0.03 9.30 -5.67
C SER A 18 -0.14 10.82 -5.61
N LYS A 19 0.95 11.58 -5.53
CA LYS A 19 0.91 13.05 -5.66
C LYS A 19 0.28 13.49 -6.98
N THR A 20 0.81 13.00 -8.10
CA THR A 20 0.38 13.42 -9.44
C THR A 20 -1.09 13.10 -9.70
N ILE A 21 -1.57 11.93 -9.27
CA ILE A 21 -2.97 11.54 -9.45
C ILE A 21 -3.87 12.44 -8.61
N GLN A 22 -3.47 12.75 -7.38
CA GLN A 22 -4.24 13.64 -6.51
C GLN A 22 -4.29 15.09 -7.03
N GLU A 23 -3.22 15.56 -7.67
CA GLU A 23 -3.19 16.89 -8.32
C GLU A 23 -4.06 16.95 -9.57
N LEU A 24 -4.14 15.85 -10.35
CA LEU A 24 -5.01 15.76 -11.52
C LEU A 24 -6.50 15.70 -11.14
N ASN A 25 -6.83 15.03 -10.04
CA ASN A 25 -8.21 14.85 -9.57
C ASN A 25 -8.37 15.23 -8.08
N PRO A 26 -8.34 16.53 -7.74
CA PRO A 26 -8.44 16.98 -6.34
C PRO A 26 -9.76 16.56 -5.66
N ASP A 27 -10.84 16.53 -6.45
CA ASP A 27 -12.19 16.17 -6.01
C ASP A 27 -12.52 14.68 -6.20
N PHE A 28 -11.52 13.79 -6.14
CA PHE A 28 -11.71 12.34 -6.32
C PHE A 28 -12.85 11.74 -5.49
N LEU A 29 -13.08 12.24 -4.28
CA LEU A 29 -14.22 11.80 -3.45
C LEU A 29 -15.57 12.08 -4.10
N THR A 30 -15.70 13.20 -4.82
CA THR A 30 -16.96 13.53 -5.51
C THR A 30 -17.23 12.52 -6.63
N VAL A 31 -16.18 12.10 -7.35
CA VAL A 31 -16.26 11.04 -8.36
C VAL A 31 -16.76 9.74 -7.74
N ILE A 32 -16.19 9.31 -6.61
CA ILE A 32 -16.67 8.10 -5.90
C ILE A 32 -18.14 8.28 -5.47
N THR A 33 -18.49 9.39 -4.80
CA THR A 33 -19.86 9.59 -4.30
C THR A 33 -20.92 9.68 -5.40
N SER A 34 -20.56 10.24 -6.56
CA SER A 34 -21.45 10.32 -7.73
C SER A 34 -21.78 8.93 -8.30
N ASN A 35 -20.91 7.94 -8.06
CA ASN A 35 -21.02 6.57 -8.52
C ASN A 35 -21.70 5.63 -7.53
N SER A 36 -22.40 6.16 -6.53
CA SER A 36 -23.00 5.40 -5.41
C SER A 36 -23.83 4.19 -5.83
N SER A 37 -24.55 4.24 -6.95
CA SER A 37 -25.34 3.10 -7.46
C SER A 37 -24.45 1.96 -7.99
N PHE A 38 -23.37 2.27 -8.70
CA PHE A 38 -22.40 1.27 -9.16
C PHE A 38 -21.60 0.67 -8.01
N ASP A 39 -21.20 1.49 -7.05
CA ASP A 39 -20.49 1.03 -5.85
C ASP A 39 -21.36 0.07 -5.02
N GLN A 40 -22.66 0.35 -4.89
CA GLN A 40 -23.62 -0.56 -4.26
C GLN A 40 -23.71 -1.90 -4.99
N ILE A 41 -23.78 -1.88 -6.33
CA ILE A 41 -23.80 -3.12 -7.13
C ILE A 41 -22.50 -3.91 -6.92
N ILE A 42 -21.33 -3.26 -7.00
CA ILE A 42 -20.04 -3.92 -6.76
C ILE A 42 -20.00 -4.52 -5.35
N PHE A 43 -20.45 -3.77 -4.33
CA PHE A 43 -20.47 -4.25 -2.95
C PHE A 43 -21.39 -5.45 -2.77
N THR A 44 -22.58 -5.46 -3.39
CA THR A 44 -23.48 -6.63 -3.35
C THR A 44 -22.85 -7.84 -4.02
N LEU A 45 -22.19 -7.68 -5.18
CA LEU A 45 -21.48 -8.76 -5.87
C LEU A 45 -20.32 -9.30 -5.03
N ILE A 46 -19.59 -8.43 -4.33
CA ILE A 46 -18.54 -8.81 -3.38
C ILE A 46 -19.12 -9.67 -2.24
N ILE A 47 -20.24 -9.25 -1.64
CA ILE A 47 -20.91 -10.01 -0.57
C ILE A 47 -21.35 -11.38 -1.10
N ILE A 48 -21.99 -11.44 -2.27
CA ILE A 48 -22.42 -12.70 -2.89
C ILE A 48 -21.22 -13.62 -3.12
N TYR A 49 -20.12 -13.09 -3.64
CA TYR A 49 -18.89 -13.85 -3.84
C TYR A 49 -18.28 -14.35 -2.53
N LEU A 50 -18.28 -13.54 -1.46
CA LEU A 50 -17.81 -13.97 -0.14
C LEU A 50 -18.70 -15.06 0.47
N LEU A 51 -20.02 -14.94 0.32
CA LEU A 51 -20.97 -15.97 0.73
C LEU A 51 -20.73 -17.27 -0.05
N TYR A 52 -20.55 -17.19 -1.37
CA TYR A 52 -20.20 -18.34 -2.21
C TYR A 52 -18.93 -19.05 -1.73
N LEU A 53 -17.86 -18.29 -1.45
CA LEU A 53 -16.62 -18.86 -0.92
C LEU A 53 -16.83 -19.55 0.43
N ARG A 54 -17.65 -18.95 1.31
CA ARG A 54 -17.96 -19.52 2.62
C ARG A 54 -18.76 -20.83 2.50
N LEU A 55 -19.77 -20.84 1.63
CA LEU A 55 -20.64 -22.00 1.40
C LEU A 55 -19.85 -23.18 0.81
N ASN A 56 -18.94 -22.91 -0.13
CA ASN A 56 -18.15 -23.94 -0.79
C ASN A 56 -16.87 -24.32 -0.03
N LYS A 57 -16.70 -23.85 1.22
CA LYS A 57 -15.50 -24.07 2.06
C LYS A 57 -14.18 -23.72 1.34
N LEU A 58 -14.25 -22.76 0.41
CA LEU A 58 -13.08 -22.26 -0.30
C LEU A 58 -12.28 -21.34 0.62
N ASN A 59 -11.01 -21.09 0.29
CA ASN A 59 -10.11 -20.28 1.12
C ASN A 59 -10.61 -18.83 1.21
N LEU A 60 -11.40 -18.52 2.23
CA LEU A 60 -11.99 -17.20 2.48
C LEU A 60 -10.94 -16.09 2.55
N ILE A 61 -9.79 -16.40 3.15
CA ILE A 61 -8.67 -15.47 3.28
C ILE A 61 -8.17 -15.06 1.87
N ASN A 62 -7.87 -16.04 1.01
CA ASN A 62 -7.46 -15.76 -0.38
C ASN A 62 -8.53 -14.99 -1.15
N GLY A 63 -9.81 -15.34 -0.96
CA GLY A 63 -10.94 -14.63 -1.55
C GLY A 63 -10.98 -13.16 -1.18
N LEU A 64 -10.91 -12.85 0.12
CA LEU A 64 -10.88 -11.48 0.63
C LEU A 64 -9.70 -10.70 0.04
N PHE A 65 -8.51 -11.29 -0.01
CA PHE A 65 -7.34 -10.62 -0.58
C PHE A 65 -7.52 -10.30 -2.08
N ASN A 66 -8.02 -11.25 -2.87
CA ASN A 66 -8.29 -11.00 -4.28
C ASN A 66 -9.32 -9.87 -4.48
N ILE A 67 -10.37 -9.84 -3.66
CA ILE A 67 -11.36 -8.75 -3.70
C ILE A 67 -10.70 -7.41 -3.36
N THR A 68 -9.89 -7.35 -2.30
CA THR A 68 -9.21 -6.11 -1.92
C THR A 68 -8.29 -5.59 -3.02
N ILE A 69 -7.53 -6.48 -3.67
CA ILE A 69 -6.66 -6.13 -4.81
C ILE A 69 -7.52 -5.62 -5.98
N PHE A 70 -8.58 -6.35 -6.35
CA PHE A 70 -9.49 -5.93 -7.42
C PHE A 70 -10.08 -4.53 -7.17
N TYR A 71 -10.66 -4.33 -5.99
CA TYR A 71 -11.34 -3.08 -5.65
C TYR A 71 -10.36 -1.91 -5.56
N SER A 72 -9.15 -2.13 -5.02
CA SER A 72 -8.12 -1.10 -4.99
C SER A 72 -7.65 -0.66 -6.39
N ILE A 73 -7.50 -1.60 -7.33
CA ILE A 73 -7.13 -1.31 -8.71
C ILE A 73 -8.29 -0.61 -9.44
N TYR A 74 -9.53 -0.99 -9.15
CA TYR A 74 -10.71 -0.31 -9.65
C TYR A 74 -10.74 1.17 -9.21
N ILE A 75 -10.54 1.45 -7.92
CA ILE A 75 -10.41 2.81 -7.37
C ILE A 75 -9.31 3.60 -8.08
N LEU A 76 -8.15 2.97 -8.33
CA LEU A 76 -7.07 3.60 -9.07
C LEU A 76 -7.52 3.98 -10.49
N PHE A 77 -8.18 3.09 -11.23
CA PHE A 77 -8.61 3.39 -12.60
C PHE A 77 -9.78 4.36 -12.71
N LEU A 78 -10.61 4.51 -11.67
CA LEU A 78 -11.63 5.56 -11.64
C LEU A 78 -11.04 6.97 -11.75
N ASN A 79 -9.76 7.16 -11.42
CA ASN A 79 -9.07 8.43 -11.63
C ASN A 79 -8.79 8.74 -13.11
N PHE A 80 -8.83 7.75 -13.99
CA PHE A 80 -8.45 7.90 -15.39
C PHE A 80 -9.56 7.56 -16.37
N PHE A 81 -10.51 6.72 -15.97
CA PHE A 81 -11.52 6.13 -16.83
C PHE A 81 -12.91 6.13 -16.18
N PRO A 82 -13.99 6.21 -16.97
CA PRO A 82 -15.36 5.99 -16.48
C PRO A 82 -15.57 4.56 -15.96
N ASN A 83 -16.61 4.38 -15.13
CA ASN A 83 -16.84 3.18 -14.32
C ASN A 83 -16.73 1.86 -15.09
N ILE A 84 -17.40 1.76 -16.24
CA ILE A 84 -17.44 0.51 -17.02
C ILE A 84 -16.04 0.12 -17.49
N GLN A 85 -15.27 1.11 -17.98
CA GLN A 85 -13.90 0.89 -18.43
C GLN A 85 -12.97 0.53 -17.28
N ALA A 86 -13.10 1.21 -16.13
CA ALA A 86 -12.33 0.91 -14.93
C ALA A 86 -12.60 -0.51 -14.38
N ILE A 87 -13.86 -0.95 -14.37
CA ILE A 87 -14.24 -2.32 -13.97
C ILE A 87 -13.65 -3.34 -14.94
N LEU A 88 -13.77 -3.12 -16.25
CA LEU A 88 -13.22 -4.03 -17.25
C LEU A 88 -11.69 -4.15 -17.13
N LEU A 89 -10.98 -3.02 -16.99
CA LEU A 89 -9.52 -3.04 -16.84
C LEU A 89 -9.07 -3.73 -15.56
N SER A 90 -9.70 -3.43 -14.42
CA SER A 90 -9.38 -4.06 -13.14
C SER A 90 -9.66 -5.57 -13.16
N PHE A 91 -10.71 -6.00 -13.86
CA PHE A 91 -11.04 -7.41 -14.03
C PHE A 91 -10.00 -8.13 -14.90
N LEU A 92 -9.60 -7.53 -16.03
CA LEU A 92 -8.55 -8.07 -16.90
C LEU A 92 -7.21 -8.23 -16.16
N ILE A 93 -6.82 -7.23 -15.37
CA ILE A 93 -5.60 -7.29 -14.55
C ILE A 93 -5.70 -8.38 -13.49
N MET A 94 -6.86 -8.57 -12.86
CA MET A 94 -7.07 -9.65 -11.89
C MET A 94 -7.00 -11.04 -12.53
N LEU A 95 -7.55 -11.21 -13.74
CA LEU A 95 -7.40 -12.47 -14.48
C LEU A 95 -5.92 -12.75 -14.82
N TYR A 96 -5.20 -11.71 -15.25
CA TYR A 96 -3.78 -11.80 -15.56
C TYR A 96 -2.94 -12.11 -14.30
N TYR A 97 -3.26 -11.47 -13.18
CA TYR A 97 -2.63 -11.72 -11.87
C TYR A 97 -2.71 -13.20 -11.48
N LYS A 98 -3.88 -13.82 -11.63
CA LYS A 98 -4.09 -15.23 -11.27
C LYS A 98 -3.40 -16.21 -12.23
N LYS A 99 -3.19 -15.83 -13.50
CA LYS A 99 -2.55 -16.68 -14.50
C LYS A 99 -1.02 -16.65 -14.39
N ASN A 100 -0.45 -15.56 -13.89
CA ASN A 100 0.98 -15.34 -13.88
C ASN A 100 1.62 -15.58 -12.52
N ASN A 101 2.68 -16.41 -12.51
CA ASN A 101 3.44 -16.73 -11.30
C ASN A 101 4.72 -15.90 -11.14
N SER A 102 4.87 -14.80 -11.90
CA SER A 102 6.10 -13.99 -11.85
C SER A 102 6.07 -13.01 -10.68
N ILE A 103 7.19 -12.93 -9.94
CA ILE A 103 7.35 -12.04 -8.78
C ILE A 103 7.26 -10.56 -9.20
N LEU A 104 7.72 -10.24 -10.42
CA LEU A 104 7.64 -8.88 -10.94
C LEU A 104 6.18 -8.45 -11.13
N TYR A 105 5.34 -9.29 -11.74
CA TYR A 105 3.92 -8.97 -11.91
C TYR A 105 3.20 -8.89 -10.57
N HIS A 106 3.51 -9.80 -9.65
CA HIS A 106 3.00 -9.77 -8.29
C HIS A 106 3.29 -8.43 -7.60
N ASN A 107 4.55 -8.01 -7.60
CA ASN A 107 4.95 -6.74 -7.00
C ASN A 107 4.29 -5.54 -7.68
N LEU A 108 4.24 -5.52 -9.02
CA LEU A 108 3.60 -4.43 -9.77
C LEU A 108 2.13 -4.29 -9.38
N ILE A 109 1.39 -5.40 -9.33
CA ILE A 109 -0.04 -5.39 -9.01
C ILE A 109 -0.28 -4.97 -7.57
N ILE A 110 0.54 -5.42 -6.62
CA ILE A 110 0.45 -4.96 -5.22
C ILE A 110 0.81 -3.47 -5.09
N THR A 111 1.80 -2.98 -5.84
CA THR A 111 2.11 -1.54 -5.82
C THR A 111 0.99 -0.69 -6.40
N LEU A 112 0.32 -1.14 -7.48
CA LEU A 112 -0.87 -0.48 -8.02
C LEU A 112 -2.05 -0.52 -7.03
N ALA A 113 -2.26 -1.67 -6.39
CA ALA A 113 -3.26 -1.80 -5.32
C ALA A 113 -2.97 -0.82 -4.17
N ALA A 114 -1.71 -0.73 -3.71
CA ALA A 114 -1.29 0.19 -2.66
C ALA A 114 -1.50 1.66 -3.04
N LEU A 115 -1.29 2.04 -4.30
CA LEU A 115 -1.65 3.36 -4.82
C LEU A 115 -3.15 3.63 -4.71
N GLY A 116 -3.99 2.71 -5.17
CA GLY A 116 -5.45 2.86 -5.10
C GLY A 116 -5.95 3.01 -3.67
N VAL A 117 -5.47 2.17 -2.76
CA VAL A 117 -5.81 2.28 -1.32
C VAL A 117 -5.31 3.59 -0.73
N GLY A 118 -4.08 4.01 -1.07
CA GLY A 118 -3.49 5.27 -0.63
C GLY A 118 -4.28 6.50 -1.08
N LEU A 119 -4.72 6.51 -2.34
CA LEU A 119 -5.56 7.57 -2.92
C LEU A 119 -6.91 7.66 -2.20
N PHE A 120 -7.55 6.53 -1.97
CA PHE A 120 -8.84 6.48 -1.28
C PHE A 120 -8.74 7.02 0.16
N PHE A 121 -7.89 6.43 1.00
CA PHE A 121 -7.81 6.84 2.40
C PHE A 121 -7.14 8.21 2.59
N GLY A 122 -6.14 8.55 1.77
CA GLY A 122 -5.48 9.85 1.84
C GLY A 122 -6.42 11.00 1.44
N SER A 123 -7.35 10.74 0.52
CA SER A 123 -8.38 11.72 0.16
C SER A 123 -9.41 11.93 1.26
N LEU A 124 -9.66 10.92 2.10
CA LEU A 124 -10.68 10.94 3.16
C LEU A 124 -10.21 11.68 4.42
N PHE A 125 -8.97 11.48 4.82
CA PHE A 125 -8.46 11.96 6.10
C PHE A 125 -7.66 13.25 5.97
N ARG A 126 -7.78 14.14 6.97
CA ARG A 126 -6.93 15.34 7.06
C ARG A 126 -5.51 14.95 7.50
N PRO A 127 -4.49 15.77 7.19
CA PRO A 127 -3.09 15.40 7.44
C PRO A 127 -2.78 15.04 8.90
N LEU A 128 -3.34 15.79 9.85
CA LEU A 128 -3.18 15.52 11.28
C LEU A 128 -3.79 14.17 11.68
N ASP A 129 -4.98 13.83 11.17
CA ASP A 129 -5.66 12.57 11.47
C ASP A 129 -4.81 11.38 10.97
N VAL A 130 -4.24 11.50 9.76
CA VAL A 130 -3.35 10.47 9.20
C VAL A 130 -2.08 10.30 10.03
N LEU A 131 -1.46 11.39 10.50
CA LEU A 131 -0.26 11.32 11.33
C LEU A 131 -0.55 10.68 12.69
N ILE A 132 -1.71 10.97 13.30
CA ILE A 132 -2.15 10.32 14.54
C ILE A 132 -2.34 8.82 14.31
N PHE A 133 -3.03 8.41 13.24
CA PHE A 133 -3.16 6.99 12.92
C PHE A 133 -1.80 6.34 12.67
N ALA A 134 -0.94 6.96 11.86
CA ALA A 134 0.37 6.42 11.53
C ALA A 134 1.23 6.20 12.79
N THR A 135 1.24 7.16 13.72
CA THR A 135 1.98 7.03 15.00
C THR A 135 1.42 5.93 15.89
N LEU A 136 0.09 5.78 15.99
CA LEU A 136 -0.54 4.66 16.69
C LEU A 136 -0.15 3.32 16.07
N PHE A 137 -0.17 3.21 14.74
CA PHE A 137 0.25 2.00 14.03
C PHE A 137 1.75 1.70 14.20
N CYS A 138 2.61 2.71 14.33
CA CYS A 138 4.02 2.48 14.67
C CYS A 138 4.19 1.82 16.03
N ILE A 139 3.45 2.27 17.05
CA ILE A 139 3.50 1.68 18.40
C ILE A 139 3.01 0.22 18.33
N TYR A 140 1.91 -0.01 17.62
CA TYR A 140 1.39 -1.36 17.38
C TYR A 140 2.42 -2.25 16.67
N ASP A 141 3.09 -1.77 15.62
CA ASP A 141 4.04 -2.54 14.82
C ASP A 141 5.25 -3.00 15.68
N VAL A 142 5.84 -2.10 16.46
CA VAL A 142 6.93 -2.43 17.41
C VAL A 142 6.47 -3.51 18.41
N TYR A 143 5.29 -3.31 18.99
CA TYR A 143 4.73 -4.25 19.97
C TYR A 143 4.45 -5.63 19.35
N ALA A 144 3.87 -5.64 18.16
CA ALA A 144 3.48 -6.86 17.45
C ALA A 144 4.68 -7.65 16.90
N VAL A 145 5.76 -6.97 16.51
CA VAL A 145 6.98 -7.59 16.00
C VAL A 145 7.82 -8.16 17.15
N TYR A 146 8.15 -7.35 18.17
CA TYR A 146 9.11 -7.78 19.19
C TYR A 146 8.49 -8.55 20.34
N LYS A 147 7.30 -8.16 20.81
CA LYS A 147 6.71 -8.77 22.01
C LYS A 147 5.82 -9.96 21.68
N THR A 148 4.79 -9.75 20.86
CA THR A 148 3.76 -10.80 20.64
C THR A 148 4.12 -11.75 19.50
N LYS A 149 5.02 -11.35 18.59
CA LYS A 149 5.34 -12.04 17.34
C LYS A 149 4.09 -12.31 16.48
N TYR A 150 3.03 -11.52 16.68
CA TYR A 150 1.76 -11.71 15.99
C TYR A 150 1.89 -11.48 14.49
N MET A 151 2.67 -10.46 14.08
CA MET A 151 2.97 -10.17 12.67
C MET A 151 3.57 -11.38 11.94
N ILE A 152 4.45 -12.13 12.59
CA ILE A 152 5.09 -13.33 12.03
C ILE A 152 4.07 -14.47 11.87
N LYS A 153 3.23 -14.69 12.89
CA LYS A 153 2.19 -15.73 12.85
C LYS A 153 1.17 -15.43 11.75
N MET A 154 0.75 -14.17 11.65
CA MET A 154 -0.17 -13.69 10.61
C MET A 154 0.41 -13.89 9.21
N PHE A 155 1.66 -13.48 8.98
CA PHE A 155 2.34 -13.69 7.71
C PHE A 155 2.40 -15.18 7.32
N ASN A 156 2.77 -16.06 8.26
CA ASN A 156 2.83 -17.50 8.00
C ASN A 156 1.45 -18.08 7.68
N GLN A 157 0.38 -17.59 8.31
CA GLN A 157 -0.98 -18.06 8.06
C GLN A 157 -1.53 -17.58 6.71
N PHE A 158 -1.22 -16.35 6.31
CA PHE A 158 -1.58 -15.82 5.00
C PHE A 158 -0.80 -16.50 3.87
N SER A 159 0.50 -16.72 4.06
CA SER A 159 1.35 -17.48 3.15
C SER A 159 0.81 -18.90 2.89
N LYS A 160 0.41 -19.64 3.96
CA LYS A 160 -0.21 -20.96 3.83
C LYS A 160 -1.52 -20.97 3.03
N ASN A 161 -2.24 -19.85 3.03
CA ASN A 161 -3.52 -19.71 2.34
C ASN A 161 -3.40 -19.09 0.94
N ASN A 162 -2.18 -19.00 0.38
CA ASN A 162 -1.88 -18.34 -0.91
C ASN A 162 -2.34 -16.87 -0.96
N ALA A 163 -2.33 -16.21 0.19
CA ALA A 163 -2.83 -14.86 0.37
C ALA A 163 -1.67 -13.89 0.63
N PHE A 164 -0.81 -13.70 -0.37
CA PHE A 164 0.38 -12.87 -0.24
C PHE A 164 0.09 -11.40 -0.55
N PHE A 165 -0.18 -10.59 0.48
CA PHE A 165 -0.36 -9.15 0.33
C PHE A 165 0.87 -8.38 0.82
N ALA A 166 2.00 -8.73 0.21
CA ALA A 166 3.30 -8.16 0.51
C ALA A 166 4.15 -8.14 -0.77
N THR A 167 4.99 -7.12 -0.91
CA THR A 167 5.94 -6.99 -2.02
C THR A 167 7.24 -7.70 -1.67
N ALA A 168 7.75 -8.51 -2.59
CA ALA A 168 8.97 -9.29 -2.43
C ALA A 168 10.10 -8.68 -3.26
N PHE A 169 11.07 -8.06 -2.61
CA PHE A 169 12.24 -7.48 -3.24
C PHE A 169 13.40 -8.49 -3.27
N PRO A 170 13.97 -8.83 -4.43
CA PRO A 170 15.13 -9.72 -4.49
C PRO A 170 16.32 -9.11 -3.73
N LYS A 171 17.11 -9.93 -3.01
CA LYS A 171 18.36 -9.48 -2.37
C LYS A 171 19.53 -9.35 -3.36
N LYS A 172 19.41 -10.05 -4.49
CA LYS A 172 20.19 -9.95 -5.74
C LYS A 172 19.25 -10.37 -6.87
N LEU A 173 19.37 -9.78 -8.05
CA LEU A 173 18.51 -10.03 -9.22
C LEU A 173 18.27 -11.51 -9.56
N LEU A 174 19.28 -12.35 -9.36
CA LEU A 174 19.29 -13.79 -9.69
C LEU A 174 19.24 -14.68 -8.43
N SER A 175 19.01 -14.11 -7.25
CA SER A 175 18.96 -14.89 -6.00
C SER A 175 17.55 -15.26 -5.61
N ASN A 176 17.38 -16.49 -5.12
CA ASN A 176 16.14 -16.97 -4.52
C ASN A 176 15.88 -16.41 -3.10
N LYS A 177 16.64 -15.38 -2.68
CA LYS A 177 16.48 -14.75 -1.36
C LYS A 177 15.77 -13.43 -1.54
N PHE A 178 14.60 -13.31 -0.93
CA PHE A 178 13.79 -12.09 -0.96
C PHE A 178 13.79 -11.39 0.38
N PHE A 179 13.68 -10.07 0.34
CA PHE A 179 13.25 -9.24 1.45
C PHE A 179 11.79 -8.87 1.21
N ILE A 180 10.94 -9.06 2.21
CA ILE A 180 9.49 -8.89 2.09
C ILE A 180 9.08 -7.66 2.88
N VAL A 181 8.32 -6.78 2.25
CA VAL A 181 7.72 -5.59 2.86
C VAL A 181 6.22 -5.73 2.83
N GLY A 182 5.56 -5.43 3.95
CA GLY A 182 4.10 -5.43 4.01
C GLY A 182 3.54 -4.36 3.09
N SER A 183 2.46 -4.69 2.37
CA SER A 183 1.73 -3.68 1.58
C SER A 183 1.21 -2.53 2.46
N GLY A 184 0.85 -2.79 3.71
CA GLY A 184 0.49 -1.75 4.68
C GLY A 184 1.60 -0.71 4.89
N ASP A 185 2.85 -1.18 4.96
CA ASP A 185 4.02 -0.31 5.10
C ASP A 185 4.18 0.61 3.88
N LEU A 186 3.77 0.15 2.69
CA LEU A 186 3.70 0.94 1.45
C LEU A 186 2.53 1.92 1.43
N ILE A 187 1.38 1.52 1.99
CA ILE A 187 0.13 2.28 1.97
C ILE A 187 0.18 3.49 2.93
N PHE A 188 0.71 3.35 4.15
CA PHE A 188 0.67 4.48 5.11
C PHE A 188 1.39 5.74 4.60
N PRO A 189 2.61 5.65 4.04
CA PRO A 189 3.28 6.81 3.47
C PRO A 189 2.54 7.40 2.26
N THR A 190 1.88 6.57 1.45
CA THR A 190 1.08 7.09 0.32
C THR A 190 -0.17 7.81 0.80
N ILE A 191 -0.86 7.31 1.83
CA ILE A 191 -1.99 8.02 2.47
C ILE A 191 -1.55 9.40 2.96
N ILE A 192 -0.38 9.48 3.62
CA ILE A 192 0.18 10.76 4.08
C ILE A 192 0.39 11.70 2.89
N THR A 193 1.10 11.26 1.85
CA THR A 193 1.40 12.09 0.68
C THR A 193 0.13 12.57 -0.03
N VAL A 194 -0.89 11.72 -0.18
CA VAL A 194 -2.17 12.11 -0.78
C VAL A 194 -2.93 13.11 0.10
N SER A 195 -2.99 12.88 1.41
CA SER A 195 -3.66 13.78 2.35
C SER A 195 -3.02 15.16 2.37
N PHE A 196 -1.69 15.23 2.43
CA PHE A 196 -0.98 16.50 2.31
C PHE A 196 -1.17 17.13 0.93
N SER A 197 -1.24 16.35 -0.15
CA SER A 197 -1.49 16.88 -1.51
C SER A 197 -2.84 17.57 -1.61
N LYS A 198 -3.86 16.99 -0.99
CA LYS A 198 -5.20 17.55 -0.99
C LYS A 198 -5.35 18.78 -0.08
N TYR A 199 -4.84 18.72 1.15
CA TYR A 199 -5.17 19.73 2.18
C TYR A 199 -4.06 20.76 2.42
N MET A 200 -2.79 20.42 2.20
CA MET A 200 -1.63 21.24 2.54
C MET A 200 -0.49 21.04 1.51
N PRO A 201 -0.70 21.44 0.24
CA PRO A 201 0.12 21.03 -0.90
C PRO A 201 1.60 21.44 -0.77
N GLU A 202 1.87 22.53 -0.05
CA GLU A 202 3.23 22.98 0.24
C GLU A 202 4.08 21.93 0.99
N TYR A 203 3.46 21.07 1.80
CA TYR A 203 4.14 20.05 2.61
C TYR A 203 4.31 18.69 1.89
N VAL A 204 3.81 18.54 0.67
CA VAL A 204 3.87 17.26 -0.06
C VAL A 204 5.29 16.85 -0.39
N ILE A 205 6.11 17.78 -0.87
CA ILE A 205 7.51 17.47 -1.21
C ILE A 205 8.25 16.98 0.04
N THR A 206 7.95 17.56 1.20
CA THR A 206 8.53 17.11 2.47
C THR A 206 8.03 15.75 2.92
N SER A 207 6.75 15.39 2.68
CA SER A 207 6.27 14.03 2.94
C SER A 207 6.98 13.00 2.06
N ILE A 208 7.17 13.31 0.78
CA ILE A 208 7.85 12.45 -0.18
C ILE A 208 9.32 12.25 0.23
N ILE A 209 10.05 13.33 0.50
CA ILE A 209 11.46 13.24 0.94
C ILE A 209 11.57 12.46 2.25
N GLY A 210 10.70 12.75 3.23
CA GLY A 210 10.65 12.04 4.51
C GLY A 210 10.36 10.54 4.35
N SER A 211 9.46 10.17 3.44
CA SER A 211 9.14 8.76 3.18
C SER A 211 10.31 8.03 2.53
N ILE A 212 10.94 8.61 1.50
CA ILE A 212 12.08 8.02 0.79
C ILE A 212 13.26 7.84 1.74
N THR A 213 13.59 8.87 2.52
CA THR A 213 14.65 8.80 3.53
C THR A 213 14.33 7.75 4.61
N GLY A 214 13.07 7.65 5.04
CA GLY A 214 12.60 6.63 5.97
C GLY A 214 12.75 5.20 5.44
N TYR A 215 12.42 4.95 4.18
CA TYR A 215 12.65 3.66 3.55
C TYR A 215 14.13 3.32 3.36
N LEU A 216 14.97 4.30 3.04
CA LEU A 216 16.42 4.12 2.99
C LEU A 216 16.97 3.78 4.39
N PHE A 217 16.47 4.44 5.43
CA PHE A 217 16.82 4.14 6.80
C PHE A 217 16.39 2.73 7.21
N LEU A 218 15.16 2.32 6.87
CA LEU A 218 14.69 0.94 7.07
C LEU A 218 15.60 -0.08 6.36
N TYR A 219 15.91 0.16 5.09
CA TYR A 219 16.81 -0.71 4.33
C TYR A 219 18.18 -0.85 5.00
N TYR A 220 18.73 0.27 5.50
CA TYR A 220 19.99 0.28 6.24
C TYR A 220 19.91 -0.49 7.55
N LEU A 221 18.83 -0.32 8.34
CA LEU A 221 18.60 -1.09 9.58
C LEU A 221 18.59 -2.60 9.32
N ILE A 222 17.85 -3.05 8.30
CA ILE A 222 17.79 -4.47 7.93
C ILE A 222 19.17 -4.99 7.52
N LYS A 223 19.96 -4.16 6.83
CA LYS A 223 21.31 -4.53 6.40
C LYS A 223 22.27 -4.67 7.59
N ILE A 224 22.22 -3.76 8.57
CA ILE A 224 23.06 -3.85 9.78
C ILE A 224 22.68 -5.06 10.61
N GLN A 225 21.38 -5.31 10.76
CA GLN A 225 20.88 -6.27 11.74
C GLN A 225 21.35 -7.71 11.45
N ASN A 226 21.82 -8.02 10.23
CA ASN A 226 22.49 -9.25 9.78
C ASN A 226 21.84 -10.60 10.19
N SER A 227 20.69 -10.54 10.83
CA SER A 227 19.92 -11.64 11.39
C SER A 227 18.62 -11.77 10.62
N LYS A 228 18.02 -12.96 10.67
CA LYS A 228 16.73 -13.25 10.02
C LYS A 228 15.53 -12.69 10.81
N ASN A 229 15.79 -11.84 11.80
CA ASN A 229 14.75 -11.31 12.66
C ASN A 229 13.94 -10.24 11.92
N PRO A 230 12.61 -10.28 12.02
CA PRO A 230 11.77 -9.24 11.44
C PRO A 230 12.03 -7.90 12.12
N VAL A 231 11.86 -6.83 11.34
CA VAL A 231 12.03 -5.44 11.77
C VAL A 231 10.71 -4.73 11.55
N PRO A 232 10.20 -3.96 12.53
CA PRO A 232 9.02 -3.13 12.31
C PRO A 232 9.36 -2.05 11.28
N ALA A 233 8.58 -1.99 10.20
CA ALA A 233 8.88 -1.15 9.05
C ALA A 233 8.31 0.26 9.20
N LEU A 234 7.13 0.40 9.81
CA LEU A 234 6.48 1.71 9.96
C LEU A 234 7.27 2.70 10.81
N PRO A 235 7.83 2.34 11.98
CA PRO A 235 8.51 3.30 12.85
C PRO A 235 9.62 4.12 12.16
N PRO A 236 10.61 3.51 11.45
CA PRO A 236 11.63 4.30 10.77
C PRO A 236 11.06 5.18 9.67
N ILE A 237 10.02 4.73 8.95
CA ILE A 237 9.41 5.49 7.86
C ILE A 237 8.68 6.73 8.40
N ILE A 238 7.78 6.53 9.36
CA ILE A 238 6.99 7.63 9.94
C ILE A 238 7.87 8.59 10.73
N PHE A 239 8.90 8.09 11.43
CA PHE A 239 9.88 8.95 12.11
C PHE A 239 10.56 9.93 11.14
N CYS A 240 11.06 9.46 9.99
CA CYS A 240 11.69 10.33 9.00
C CYS A 240 10.69 11.30 8.35
N ILE A 241 9.43 10.91 8.16
CA ILE A 241 8.37 11.81 7.67
C ILE A 241 8.11 12.94 8.68
N ILE A 242 7.92 12.62 9.95
CA ILE A 242 7.67 13.62 11.01
C ILE A 242 8.88 14.54 11.15
N LEU A 243 10.09 13.99 11.14
CA LEU A 243 11.33 14.76 11.22
C LEU A 243 11.46 15.73 10.05
N ALA A 244 11.13 15.31 8.81
CA ALA A 244 11.13 16.18 7.64
C ALA A 244 10.12 17.34 7.79
N PHE A 245 8.94 17.09 8.36
CA PHE A 245 7.97 18.15 8.65
C PHE A 245 8.47 19.12 9.73
N LEU A 246 9.05 18.62 10.82
CA LEU A 246 9.60 19.46 11.88
C LEU A 246 10.72 20.37 11.36
N ILE A 247 11.65 19.83 10.55
CA ILE A 247 12.68 20.63 9.89
C ILE A 247 12.02 21.73 9.04
N LYS A 248 11.02 21.38 8.23
CA LYS A 248 10.35 22.36 7.38
C LYS A 248 9.73 23.51 8.19
N ILE A 249 9.06 23.20 9.30
CA ILE A 249 8.40 24.19 10.16
C ILE A 249 9.40 25.11 10.89
N ILE A 250 10.62 24.63 11.15
CA ILE A 250 11.65 25.43 11.85
C ILE A 250 12.35 26.41 10.89
N PHE A 251 12.53 26.02 9.63
CA PHE A 251 13.32 26.79 8.65
C PHE A 251 12.49 27.67 7.69
N ILE A 252 11.15 27.64 7.81
CA ILE A 252 10.20 28.48 7.04
C ILE A 252 9.30 29.19 8.05
#